data_AF-A0A1R3U462-F1
#
_entry.id   AF-A0A1R3U462-F1
#
_cell.length_a   1.000
_cell.length_b   1.000
_cell.length_c   1.000
_cell.angle_alpha   90.00
_cell.angle_beta   90.00
_cell.angle_gamma   90.00
#
_symmetry.space_group_name_H-M   'P 1'
#
loop_
_entity.id
_entity.type
_entity.pdbx_description
1 polymer ?
#
loop_
_entity_poly.entity_id
_entity_poly.type
_entity_poly.pdbx_seq_one_letter_code
_entity_poly.pdbx_strand_id
1 'polypeptide(L)' 'MERVFIVGNDGSGKSWLAKELAAKFGFPVTHLDDLHWLLGFSGERPRN' A
#
# COMPACT_ATOMS: atom_id res chain seq x y z
N MET A 1 -10.19 -0.36 12.63
CA MET A 1 -9.53 -1.27 11.67
C MET A 1 -8.09 -0.80 11.54
N GLU A 2 -7.13 -1.59 12.00
CA GLU A 2 -5.71 -1.19 12.05
C GLU A 2 -5.00 -1.62 10.76
N ARG A 3 -4.22 -0.72 10.16
CA ARG A 3 -3.49 -0.97 8.91
C ARG A 3 -2.10 -0.36 9.00
N VAL A 4 -1.13 -1.04 8.43
CA VAL A 4 0.24 -0.53 8.28
C VAL A 4 0.42 -0.04 6.85
N PHE A 5 0.86 1.20 6.70
CA PHE A 5 1.13 1.82 5.41
C PHE A 5 2.64 2.00 5.24
N ILE A 6 3.21 1.40 4.20
CA ILE A 6 4.66 1.42 3.94
C ILE A 6 4.93 2.38 2.79
N VAL A 7 5.62 3.48 3.08
CA VAL A 7 5.93 4.56 2.13
C VAL A 7 7.44 4.72 2.00
N GLY A 8 7.89 5.08 0.80
CA GLY A 8 9.30 5.24 0.47
C GLY A 8 9.51 5.36 -1.03
N ASN A 9 10.69 5.85 -1.42
CA ASN A 9 11.06 6.02 -2.82
C ASN A 9 11.12 4.69 -3.58
N ASP A 10 11.17 4.76 -4.91
CA ASP A 10 11.40 3.57 -5.73
C ASP A 10 12.72 2.89 -5.34
N GLY A 11 12.75 1.56 -5.37
CA GLY A 11 13.89 0.77 -4.93
C GLY A 11 14.16 0.71 -3.42
N SER A 12 13.40 1.41 -2.56
CA SER A 12 13.65 1.45 -1.11
C SER A 12 13.29 0.16 -0.34
N GLY A 13 12.88 -0.91 -1.02
CA GLY A 13 12.55 -2.19 -0.39
C GLY A 13 11.14 -2.32 0.20
N LYS A 14 10.18 -1.44 -0.14
CA LYS A 14 8.80 -1.48 0.39
C LYS A 14 8.13 -2.85 0.25
N SER A 15 8.17 -3.42 -0.96
CA SER A 15 7.55 -4.71 -1.26
C SER A 15 8.21 -5.87 -0.53
N TRP A 16 9.51 -5.77 -0.26
CA TRP A 16 10.23 -6.74 0.57
C TRP A 16 9.77 -6.63 2.03
N LEU A 17 9.77 -5.43 2.61
CA LEU A 17 9.35 -5.21 3.99
C LEU A 17 7.89 -5.62 4.22
N ALA A 18 7.00 -5.34 3.26
CA ALA A 18 5.59 -5.76 3.33
C ALA A 18 5.45 -7.28 3.44
N LYS A 19 6.22 -8.04 2.65
CA LYS A 19 6.21 -9.51 2.66
C LYS A 19 6.77 -10.07 3.97
N GLU A 20 7.86 -9.51 4.48
CA GLU A 20 8.45 -9.93 5.76
C GLU A 20 7.49 -9.69 6.94
N LEU A 21 6.83 -8.52 6.99
CA LEU A 21 5.83 -8.23 8.01
C LEU A 21 4.62 -9.16 7.91
N ALA A 22 4.14 -9.42 6.70
CA ALA A 22 3.05 -10.36 6.48
C ALA A 22 3.41 -11.79 6.91
N ALA A 23 4.60 -12.28 6.57
CA ALA A 23 5.08 -13.58 6.99
C ALA A 23 5.21 -13.68 8.52
N LYS A 24 5.72 -12.62 9.16
CA LYS A 24 5.94 -12.56 10.61
C LYS A 24 4.65 -12.47 11.42
N PHE A 25 3.65 -11.73 10.94
CA PHE A 25 2.43 -11.41 11.70
C PHE A 25 1.17 -12.06 11.13
N GLY A 26 1.26 -12.78 10.01
CA GLY A 26 0.11 -13.39 9.34
C GLY A 26 -0.83 -12.35 8.71
N PHE A 27 -0.32 -11.18 8.34
CA PHE A 27 -1.14 -10.11 7.78
C PHE A 27 -1.32 -10.23 6.27
N PRO A 28 -2.49 -9.84 5.72
CA PRO A 28 -2.65 -9.72 4.29
C PRO A 28 -1.75 -8.59 3.75
N VAL A 29 -1.11 -8.83 2.61
CA VAL A 29 -0.38 -7.80 1.85
C VAL A 29 -1.31 -7.26 0.76
N THR A 30 -1.36 -5.94 0.63
CA THR A 30 -2.01 -5.25 -0.48
C THR A 30 -1.01 -4.28 -1.10
N HIS A 31 -0.63 -4.50 -2.35
CA HIS A 31 0.15 -3.53 -3.10
C HIS A 31 -0.81 -2.52 -3.73
N LEU A 32 -0.66 -1.24 -3.39
CA LEU A 32 -1.54 -0.19 -3.90
C LEU A 32 -1.32 0.04 -5.40
N ASP A 33 -0.12 -0.24 -5.89
CA ASP A 33 0.20 -0.16 -7.31
C ASP A 33 -0.64 -1.17 -8.11
N ASP A 34 -0.96 -2.34 -7.54
CA ASP A 34 -1.86 -3.35 -8.14
C ASP A 34 -3.33 -2.91 -8.11
N LEU A 35 -3.68 -1.99 -7.22
CA LEU A 35 -4.99 -1.32 -7.19
C LEU A 35 -5.00 -0.20 -8.23
N HIS A 36 -4.80 -0.59 -9.49
CA HIS A 36 -4.96 0.30 -10.63
C HIS A 36 -6.35 0.95 -10.54
N TRP A 37 -6.36 2.28 -10.43
CA TRP A 37 -7.46 3.22 -10.66
C TRP A 37 -8.80 2.54 -11.00
N LEU A 38 -9.57 2.17 -9.97
CA LEU A 38 -10.92 1.63 -10.13
C LEU A 38 -11.76 2.60 -10.99
N LEU A 39 -12.63 2.04 -11.85
CA LEU A 39 -13.63 2.81 -12.59
C LEU A 39 -14.51 3.58 -11.57
N GLY A 40 -14.22 4.87 -11.38
CA GLY A 40 -14.87 5.69 -10.34
C GLY A 40 -13.95 6.50 -9.42
N PHE A 41 -12.62 6.47 -9.61
CA PHE A 41 -11.74 7.44 -8.93
C PHE A 41 -12.13 8.87 -9.34
N SER A 42 -12.70 9.61 -8.39
CA SER A 42 -13.33 10.92 -8.61
C SER A 42 -12.35 12.10 -8.48
N GLY A 43 -11.05 11.88 -8.71
CA GLY A 43 -10.02 12.91 -8.59
C GLY A 43 -9.49 13.09 -7.15
N GLU A 44 -8.37 13.82 -7.03
CA GLU A 44 -7.79 14.19 -5.73
C GLU A 44 -8.85 14.75 -4.79
N ARG A 45 -8.84 14.33 -3.52
CA ARG A 45 -9.60 15.02 -2.47
C ARG A 45 -9.24 16.50 -2.54
N PRO A 46 -10.22 17.42 -2.50
CA PRO A 46 -9.92 18.84 -2.49
C PRO A 46 -8.93 19.11 -1.35
N ARG A 47 -7.81 19.72 -1.73
CA ARG A 47 -6.79 20.18 -0.79
C ARG A 47 -7.31 21.48 -0.21
N ASN A 48 -8.13 21.36 0.83
CA ASN A 48 -8.46 22.46 1.72
C ASN A 48 -7.25 22.70 2.64
#